data_AF-A0A3P3QQ02-F1
#
_entry.id   AF-A0A3P3QQ02-F1
#
_cell.length_a   1.000
_cell.length_b   1.000
_cell.length_c   1.000
_cell.angle_alpha   90.00
_cell.angle_beta   90.00
_cell.angle_gamma   90.00
#
_symmetry.space_group_name_H-M   'P 1'
#
loop_
_entity.id
_entity.type
_entity.pdbx_description
1 polymer ?
#
loop_
_entity_poly.entity_id
_entity_poly.type
_entity_poly.pdbx_seq_one_letter_code
_entity_poly.pdbx_strand_id
1 'polypeptide(L)'
;MAFLLANDFQQLALLFIATFGNVFLLGFSSQIVRDQKIALAFTVSWGITWCQFSFARISATTVDADLAMFVSGWGGSLGIVSSILFYRWYQARGKRYG
;
A
#
# COMPACT_ATOMS: atom_id res chain seq x y z
N MET A 1 12.71 8.87 27.28
CA MET A 1 11.98 7.59 27.13
C MET A 1 10.66 7.77 26.36
N ALA A 2 9.75 8.66 26.78
CA ALA A 2 8.49 8.93 26.06
C ALA A 2 8.67 9.45 24.61
N PHE A 3 9.69 10.29 24.37
CA PHE A 3 10.00 10.81 23.03
C PHE A 3 10.53 9.73 22.05
N LEU A 4 11.19 8.68 22.56
CA LEU A 4 11.67 7.57 21.74
C LEU A 4 10.49 6.67 21.33
N LEU A 5 9.61 6.33 22.28
CA LEU A 5 8.42 5.52 22.00
C LEU A 5 7.45 6.18 21.00
N ALA A 6 7.30 7.50 21.05
CA ALA A 6 6.48 8.23 20.08
C ALA A 6 7.05 8.12 18.65
N ASN A 7 8.38 8.11 18.53
CA ASN A 7 9.07 7.99 17.25
C ASN A 7 8.95 6.57 16.70
N ASP A 8 9.07 5.55 17.55
CA ASP A 8 8.91 4.14 17.17
C ASP A 8 7.48 3.85 16.69
N PHE A 9 6.46 4.34 17.41
CA PHE A 9 5.07 4.20 17.00
C PHE A 9 4.80 4.90 15.66
N GLN A 10 5.37 6.09 15.45
CA GLN A 10 5.25 6.81 14.19
C GLN A 10 5.90 6.04 13.03
N GLN A 11 7.07 5.45 13.23
CA GLN A 11 7.74 4.62 12.22
C GLN A 11 6.91 3.39 11.87
N LEU A 12 6.36 2.69 12.86
CA LEU A 12 5.50 1.53 12.64
C LEU A 12 4.21 1.91 11.90
N ALA A 13 3.58 3.04 12.24
CA ALA A 13 2.41 3.54 11.53
C ALA A 13 2.73 3.91 10.07
N LEU A 14 3.87 4.56 9.83
CA LEU A 14 4.32 4.88 8.47
C LEU A 14 4.67 3.63 7.67
N LEU A 15 5.28 2.62 8.31
CA LEU A 15 5.56 1.32 7.71
C LEU A 15 4.25 0.63 7.30
N PHE A 16 3.26 0.63 8.20
CA PHE A 16 1.93 0.10 7.92
C PHE A 16 1.31 0.77 6.69
N ILE A 17 1.30 2.11 6.64
CA ILE A 17 0.72 2.88 5.53
C ILE A 17 1.50 2.61 4.23
N ALA A 18 2.83 2.55 4.29
CA ALA A 18 3.67 2.28 3.13
C ALA A 18 3.41 0.88 2.56
N THR A 19 3.35 -0.15 3.42
CA THR A 19 3.06 -1.52 2.99
C THR A 19 1.62 -1.67 2.52
N PHE A 20 0.65 -1.07 3.22
CA PHE A 20 -0.75 -1.03 2.82
C PHE A 20 -0.92 -0.41 1.44
N GLY A 21 -0.37 0.79 1.24
CA GLY A 21 -0.45 1.50 -0.04
C GLY A 21 0.23 0.73 -1.16
N ASN A 22 1.40 0.16 -0.91
CA ASN A 22 2.13 -0.66 -1.89
C ASN A 22 1.28 -1.85 -2.36
N VAL A 23 0.78 -2.67 -1.42
CA VAL A 23 -0.01 -3.87 -1.76
C VAL A 23 -1.36 -3.50 -2.36
N PHE A 24 -2.01 -2.45 -1.87
CA PHE A 24 -3.25 -1.93 -2.44
C PHE A 24 -3.06 -1.53 -3.91
N LEU A 25 -2.03 -0.73 -4.20
CA LEU A 25 -1.74 -0.25 -5.54
C LEU A 25 -1.27 -1.37 -6.47
N LEU A 26 -0.51 -2.35 -5.97
CA LEU A 26 -0.14 -3.55 -6.72
C LEU A 26 -1.37 -4.37 -7.10
N GLY A 27 -2.27 -4.61 -6.14
CA GLY A 27 -3.53 -5.29 -6.40
C GLY A 27 -4.39 -4.54 -7.43
N PHE A 28 -4.47 -3.21 -7.30
CA PHE A 28 -5.23 -2.38 -8.23
C PHE A 28 -4.60 -2.37 -9.62
N SER A 29 -3.27 -2.25 -9.70
CA SER A 29 -2.51 -2.30 -10.94
C SER A 29 -2.74 -3.61 -11.70
N SER A 30 -2.75 -4.75 -10.99
CA SER A 30 -2.99 -6.06 -11.63
C SER A 30 -4.34 -6.12 -12.37
N GLN A 31 -5.36 -5.45 -11.82
CA GLN A 31 -6.70 -5.41 -12.38
C GLN A 31 -6.82 -4.40 -13.53
N ILE A 32 -6.11 -3.27 -13.46
CA ILE A 32 -6.04 -2.26 -14.53
C ILE A 32 -5.29 -2.78 -15.74
N VAL A 33 -4.17 -3.48 -15.52
CA VAL A 33 -3.39 -4.11 -16.58
C VAL A 33 -4.22 -5.18 -17.28
N ARG A 34 -5.01 -5.96 -16.54
CA ARG A 34 -5.98 -6.91 -17.11
C ARG A 34 -6.98 -6.20 -18.04
N ASP A 35 -7.46 -5.02 -17.66
CA ASP A 35 -8.39 -4.21 -18.46
C ASP A 35 -7.70 -3.37 -19.56
N GLN A 36 -6.39 -3.56 -19.80
CA GLN A 36 -5.61 -2.86 -20.83
C GLN A 36 -5.63 -1.31 -20.71
N LYS A 37 -5.81 -0.77 -19.50
CA LYS A 37 -5.84 0.67 -19.24
C LYS A 37 -4.43 1.24 -19.04
N ILE A 38 -3.67 1.35 -20.14
CA ILE A 38 -2.23 1.67 -20.16
C ILE A 38 -1.88 2.96 -19.39
N ALA A 39 -2.57 4.08 -19.67
CA ALA A 39 -2.27 5.36 -19.04
C ALA A 39 -2.46 5.31 -17.52
N LEU A 40 -3.50 4.62 -17.06
CA LEU A 40 -3.82 4.49 -15.64
C LEU A 40 -2.83 3.54 -14.95
N ALA A 41 -2.40 2.47 -15.63
CA ALA A 41 -1.36 1.57 -15.13
C ALA A 41 -0.03 2.30 -14.92
N PHE A 42 0.35 3.20 -15.84
CA PHE A 42 1.55 4.03 -15.70
C PHE A 42 1.46 4.98 -14.49
N THR A 43 0.32 5.64 -14.28
CA THR A 43 0.15 6.52 -13.12
C THR A 43 0.20 5.74 -11.80
N VAL A 44 -0.43 4.56 -11.76
CA VAL A 44 -0.41 3.69 -10.58
C VAL A 44 1.00 3.15 -10.29
N SER A 45 1.80 2.85 -11.33
CA SER A 45 3.18 2.38 -11.12
C SER A 45 4.06 3.41 -10.44
N TRP A 46 3.88 4.71 -10.71
CA TRP A 46 4.56 5.75 -9.95
C TRP A 46 4.20 5.67 -8.47
N GLY A 47 2.91 5.56 -8.13
CA GLY A 47 2.47 5.42 -6.75
C GLY A 47 3.09 4.22 -6.04
N ILE A 48 3.20 3.08 -6.74
CA ILE A 48 3.89 1.89 -6.22
C ILE A 48 5.35 2.21 -5.89
N THR A 49 6.07 2.89 -6.79
CA THR A 49 7.47 3.29 -6.55
C THR A 49 7.61 4.18 -5.32
N TRP A 50 6.72 5.15 -5.11
CA TRP A 50 6.73 6.00 -3.91
C TRP A 50 6.52 5.21 -2.61
N CYS A 51 5.58 4.25 -2.61
CA CYS A 51 5.35 3.39 -1.46
C CYS A 51 6.54 2.47 -1.18
N GLN A 52 7.14 1.88 -2.22
CA GLN A 52 8.33 1.02 -2.09
C GLN A 52 9.54 1.79 -1.56
N PHE A 53 9.76 3.02 -2.06
CA PHE A 53 10.83 3.88 -1.57
C PHE A 53 10.63 4.25 -0.09
N SER A 54 9.39 4.61 0.28
CA SER A 54 9.04 4.94 1.67
C SER A 54 9.26 3.73 2.59
N PHE A 55 8.79 2.55 2.18
CA PHE A 55 9.01 1.31 2.91
C PHE A 55 10.50 1.03 3.12
N ALA A 56 11.31 1.07 2.06
CA ALA A 56 12.75 0.82 2.13
C ALA A 56 13.49 1.82 3.04
N ARG A 57 13.08 3.09 3.02
CA ARG A 57 13.64 4.13 3.89
C ARG A 57 13.31 3.89 5.37
N ILE A 58 12.05 3.58 5.67
CA ILE A 58 11.59 3.36 7.05
C ILE A 58 12.16 2.06 7.59
N SER A 59 12.16 0.99 6.79
CA SER A 59 12.69 -0.32 7.19
C SER A 59 14.16 -0.25 7.56
N ALA A 60 14.94 0.59 6.88
CA ALA A 60 16.36 0.81 7.17
C ALA A 60 16.59 1.57 8.49
N THR A 61 15.56 2.20 9.06
CA THR A 61 15.65 2.99 10.30
C THR A 61 14.99 2.33 11.50
N THR A 62 14.16 1.30 11.30
CA THR A 62 13.50 0.56 12.37
C THR A 62 14.47 -0.32 13.15
N VAL A 63 14.32 -0.32 14.48
CA VAL A 63 15.20 -1.05 15.41
C VAL A 63 14.78 -2.52 15.54
N ASP A 64 13.47 -2.82 15.46
CA ASP A 64 12.93 -4.18 15.66
C ASP A 64 12.31 -4.75 14.38
N ALA A 65 13.06 -5.66 13.74
CA ALA A 65 12.65 -6.30 12.48
C ALA A 65 11.39 -7.16 12.62
N ASP A 66 11.21 -7.85 13.76
CA ASP A 66 10.07 -8.74 14.00
C ASP A 66 8.75 -7.95 14.10
N LEU A 67 8.75 -6.82 14.80
CA LEU A 67 7.59 -5.93 14.89
C LEU A 67 7.29 -5.27 13.54
N ALA A 68 8.33 -4.85 12.81
CA ALA A 68 8.17 -4.33 11.45
C ALA A 68 7.55 -5.38 10.51
N MET A 69 7.94 -6.65 10.60
CA MET A 69 7.34 -7.75 9.83
C MET A 69 5.86 -7.92 10.19
N PHE A 70 5.53 -7.93 11.48
CA PHE A 70 4.15 -8.14 11.93
C PHE A 70 3.24 -7.00 11.44
N VAL A 71 3.64 -5.75 11.64
CA VAL A 71 2.86 -4.57 11.24
C VAL A 71 2.72 -4.48 9.72
N SER A 72 3.80 -4.72 8.97
CA SER A 72 3.76 -4.73 7.51
C SER A 72 2.89 -5.89 6.98
N GLY A 73 2.89 -7.06 7.62
CA GLY A 73 2.03 -8.18 7.29
C GLY A 73 0.54 -7.85 7.40
N TRP A 74 0.15 -7.16 8.49
CA TRP A 74 -1.21 -6.63 8.65
C TRP A 74 -1.55 -5.57 7.60
N GLY A 75 -0.65 -4.61 7.37
CA GLY A 75 -0.82 -3.56 6.36
C GLY A 75 -1.02 -4.13 4.97
N GLY A 76 -0.19 -5.10 4.56
CA GLY A 76 -0.30 -5.75 3.25
C GLY A 76 -1.60 -6.55 3.10
N SER A 77 -1.99 -7.32 4.12
CA SER A 77 -3.22 -8.12 4.09
C SER A 77 -4.47 -7.24 3.98
N LEU A 78 -4.52 -6.12 4.72
CA LEU A 78 -5.61 -5.15 4.59
C LEU A 78 -5.56 -4.41 3.25
N GLY A 79 -4.36 -4.15 2.73
CA GLY A 79 -4.16 -3.52 1.43
C GLY A 79 -4.77 -4.32 0.28
N ILE A 80 -4.55 -5.64 0.24
CA ILE A 80 -5.11 -6.50 -0.81
C ILE A 80 -6.63 -6.62 -0.72
N VAL A 81 -7.19 -6.78 0.49
CA VAL A 81 -8.65 -6.82 0.69
C VAL A 81 -9.28 -5.50 0.24
N SER A 82 -8.68 -4.37 0.62
CA SER A 82 -9.14 -3.05 0.22
C SER A 82 -9.09 -2.84 -1.29
N SER A 83 -8.04 -3.35 -1.96
CA SER A 83 -7.90 -3.28 -3.41
C SER A 83 -9.03 -4.02 -4.13
N ILE A 84 -9.39 -5.21 -3.68
CA ILE A 84 -10.50 -6.00 -4.24
C ILE A 84 -11.83 -5.25 -4.09
N LEU A 85 -12.12 -4.72 -2.89
CA LEU A 85 -13.35 -3.98 -2.64
C LEU A 85 -13.43 -2.69 -3.45
N PHE A 86 -12.34 -1.93 -3.49
CA PHE A 86 -12.26 -0.67 -4.23
C PHE A 86 -12.50 -0.88 -5.73
N TYR A 87 -11.87 -1.91 -6.31
CA TYR A 87 -12.03 -2.18 -7.73
C TYR A 87 -13.41 -2.71 -8.10
N ARG A 88 -14.04 -3.52 -7.24
CA ARG A 88 -15.45 -3.91 -7.42
C ARG A 88 -16.37 -2.69 -7.44
N TRP A 89 -16.15 -1.75 -6.54
CA TRP A 89 -16.88 -0.48 -6.51
C TRP A 89 -16.62 0.39 -7.75
N TYR A 90 -15.36 0.48 -8.19
CA TYR A 90 -14.96 1.23 -9.38
C TYR A 90 -15.61 0.65 -10.66
N GLN A 91 -15.59 -0.67 -10.84
CA GLN A 91 -16.29 -1.32 -11.96
C GLN A 91 -17.81 -1.14 -11.90
N ALA A 92 -18.43 -1.24 -10.71
CA ALA A 92 -19.87 -1.05 -10.55
C ALA A 92 -20.32 0.37 -10.95
N ARG A 93 -19.48 1.38 -10.73
CA ARG A 93 -19.71 2.74 -11.23
C ARG A 93 -19.51 2.85 -12.74
N GLY A 94 -18.48 2.21 -13.30
CA GLY A 94 -18.25 2.20 -14.75
C GLY A 94 -19.41 1.59 -15.55
N LYS A 95 -20.04 0.52 -15.04
CA LYS A 95 -21.21 -0.12 -15.67
C LYS A 95 -22.51 0.69 -15.58
N ARG A 96 -22.60 1.70 -14.70
CA ARG A 96 -23.80 2.55 -14.58
C ARG A 96 -23.85 3.67 -15.62
N TYR A 97 -22.73 3.92 -16.32
CA TYR A 97 -22.53 5.08 -17.21
C TYR A 97 -22.15 4.64 -18.64
N GLY A 98 -22.24 3.34 -18.94
CA GLY A 98 -21.97 2.76 -20.26
C GLY A 98 -23.24 2.17 -20.86
#